data_AF-A0A7C5HEU1-F1
#
_entry.id   AF-A0A7C5HEU1-F1
#
_cell.length_a   1.000
_cell.length_b   1.000
_cell.length_c   1.000
_cell.angle_alpha   90.00
_cell.angle_beta   90.00
_cell.angle_gamma   90.00
#
_symmetry.space_group_name_H-M   'P 1'
#
loop_
_entity.id
_entity.type
_entity.pdbx_description
1 polymer ?
#
loop_
_entity_poly.entity_id
_entity_poly.type
_entity_poly.pdbx_seq_one_letter_code
_entity_poly.pdbx_strand_id
1 'polypeptide(L)'
;MYQILTLLTLLVFAGGCGSQHATAQKEEILPDTHAKTFFGALANATVTIRELGKEDEAPLFTEHTSAGKTLDEIGNFDPHLRHMQRQKRYLLEVRGGMNYDSDRDGEIDETPAPNTTVYRTVYQGYRPKIAWWGTGSGRDNRAPSEK
;
A
#
# COMPACT_ATOMS: atom_id res chain seq x y z
N MET A 1 22.86 72.22 -41.39
CA MET A 1 21.92 72.09 -42.51
C MET A 1 22.15 70.75 -43.20
N TYR A 2 21.04 70.14 -43.65
CA TYR A 2 20.85 68.81 -44.27
C TYR A 2 20.61 67.61 -43.34
N GLN A 3 19.33 67.28 -43.29
CA GLN A 3 18.71 66.00 -42.94
C GLN A 3 18.89 64.95 -44.07
N ILE A 4 18.43 63.72 -43.75
CA ILE A 4 17.85 62.62 -44.57
C ILE A 4 18.74 61.37 -44.58
N LEU A 5 18.44 60.37 -43.72
CA LEU A 5 17.56 59.20 -43.96
C LEU A 5 18.42 58.02 -44.47
N THR A 6 18.56 56.89 -43.77
CA THR A 6 17.82 55.60 -43.86
C THR A 6 18.86 54.59 -43.31
N LEU A 7 18.64 53.54 -42.52
CA LEU A 7 17.61 52.53 -42.48
C LEU A 7 17.66 51.86 -41.10
N LEU A 8 16.50 51.80 -40.46
CA LEU A 8 16.21 51.03 -39.26
C LEU A 8 16.19 49.54 -39.61
N THR A 9 16.95 48.70 -38.91
CA THR A 9 16.68 47.26 -38.89
C THR A 9 16.55 46.82 -37.44
N LEU A 10 15.30 46.87 -36.98
CA LEU A 10 14.82 46.38 -35.70
C LEU A 10 14.74 44.85 -35.80
N LEU A 11 15.71 44.14 -35.21
CA LEU A 11 15.62 42.67 -35.11
C LEU A 11 14.71 42.33 -33.92
N VAL A 12 13.43 42.17 -34.21
CA VAL A 12 12.41 41.72 -33.25
C VAL A 12 12.61 40.22 -33.00
N PHE A 13 13.21 39.86 -31.87
CA PHE A 13 13.08 38.51 -31.31
C PHE A 13 11.68 38.39 -30.68
N ALA A 14 10.69 38.09 -31.51
CA ALA A 14 9.41 37.56 -31.06
C ALA A 14 9.53 36.04 -30.94
N GLY A 15 9.05 35.48 -29.82
CA GLY A 15 8.64 34.07 -29.77
C GLY A 15 9.43 33.12 -28.87
N GLY A 16 9.77 33.52 -27.65
CA GLY A 16 10.08 32.56 -26.57
C GLY A 16 8.82 32.28 -25.74
N CYS A 17 7.82 31.63 -26.34
CA CYS A 17 6.59 31.24 -25.65
C CYS A 17 6.91 30.24 -24.54
N GLY A 18 6.29 30.44 -23.38
CA GLY A 18 6.54 29.65 -22.19
C GLY A 18 6.37 28.15 -22.42
N SER A 19 7.24 27.38 -21.78
CA SER A 19 6.92 26.02 -21.39
C SER A 19 7.21 25.94 -19.91
N GLN A 20 6.18 26.28 -19.13
CA GLN A 20 6.04 25.75 -17.78
C GLN A 20 6.17 24.24 -17.95
N HIS A 21 7.31 23.67 -17.59
CA HIS A 21 7.39 22.26 -17.26
C HIS A 21 6.57 22.07 -15.98
N ALA A 22 5.24 22.12 -16.13
CA ALA A 22 4.35 21.37 -15.28
C ALA A 22 4.75 19.93 -15.55
N THR A 23 5.62 19.40 -14.69
CA THR A 23 5.76 17.96 -14.53
C THR A 23 4.38 17.47 -14.11
N ALA A 24 3.55 17.14 -15.11
CA ALA A 24 2.41 16.28 -14.91
C ALA A 24 2.99 15.04 -14.23
N GLN A 25 2.78 14.95 -12.91
CA GLN A 25 3.04 13.70 -12.22
C GLN A 25 2.12 12.73 -12.93
N LYS A 26 2.73 11.87 -13.76
CA LYS A 26 2.06 10.75 -14.39
C LYS A 26 1.48 9.97 -13.23
N GLU A 27 0.19 10.15 -13.02
CA GLU A 27 -0.59 9.41 -12.04
C GLU A 27 -0.52 7.97 -12.52
N GLU A 28 0.41 7.24 -11.93
CA GLU A 28 0.58 5.82 -12.18
C GLU A 28 -0.68 5.17 -11.64
N ILE A 29 -1.66 4.94 -12.52
CA ILE A 29 -2.88 4.20 -12.20
C ILE A 29 -2.42 2.79 -11.87
N LEU A 30 -2.21 2.54 -10.57
CA LEU A 30 -1.87 1.22 -10.09
C LEU A 30 -3.11 0.32 -10.24
N PRO A 31 -2.95 -0.90 -10.78
CA PRO A 31 -4.05 -1.84 -10.86
C PRO A 31 -4.62 -2.10 -9.47
N ASP A 32 -5.93 -2.37 -9.37
CA ASP A 32 -6.49 -2.96 -8.15
C ASP A 32 -5.73 -4.24 -7.86
N THR A 33 -4.79 -4.16 -6.93
CA THR A 33 -3.96 -5.29 -6.56
C THR A 33 -4.47 -5.75 -5.22
N HIS A 34 -5.19 -6.87 -5.22
CA HIS A 34 -5.53 -7.56 -3.99
C HIS A 34 -4.24 -7.92 -3.26
N ALA A 35 -4.13 -7.53 -2.00
CA ALA A 35 -3.04 -7.95 -1.13
C ALA A 35 -3.46 -9.24 -0.44
N LYS A 36 -2.64 -10.29 -0.52
CA LYS A 36 -2.74 -11.43 0.38
C LYS A 36 -2.17 -11.00 1.73
N THR A 37 -2.84 -11.33 2.82
CA THR A 37 -2.22 -11.16 4.13
C THR A 37 -0.92 -11.95 4.15
N PHE A 38 0.21 -11.28 4.35
CA PHE A 38 1.50 -11.93 4.66
C PHE A 38 1.46 -12.75 5.96
N PHE A 39 0.29 -12.85 6.59
CA PHE A 39 0.04 -13.34 7.94
C PHE A 39 -0.65 -14.71 7.96
N GLY A 40 -0.78 -15.37 6.80
CA GLY A 40 -1.37 -16.71 6.66
C GLY A 40 -2.71 -16.71 5.91
N ALA A 41 -3.32 -17.90 5.81
CA ALA A 41 -4.64 -18.10 5.23
C ALA A 41 -5.74 -17.72 6.24
N LEU A 42 -5.83 -16.42 6.52
CA LEU A 42 -6.80 -15.85 7.46
C LEU A 42 -8.09 -15.47 6.74
N ALA A 43 -9.19 -16.19 6.96
CA ALA A 43 -10.49 -15.82 6.40
C ALA A 43 -11.27 -14.91 7.36
N ASN A 44 -11.96 -13.92 6.80
CA ASN A 44 -12.85 -12.99 7.50
C ASN A 44 -12.16 -12.19 8.64
N ALA A 45 -10.84 -12.19 8.71
CA ALA A 45 -10.07 -11.33 9.59
C ALA A 45 -10.29 -9.86 9.22
N THR A 46 -10.42 -9.01 10.23
CA THR A 46 -10.56 -7.57 10.04
C THR A 46 -9.20 -6.96 9.77
N VAL A 47 -9.09 -6.21 8.69
CA VAL A 47 -7.94 -5.40 8.32
C VAL A 47 -8.30 -3.94 8.57
N THR A 48 -7.48 -3.23 9.35
CA THR A 48 -7.62 -1.78 9.52
C THR A 48 -6.37 -1.08 9.03
N ILE A 49 -6.57 0.02 8.32
CA ILE A 49 -5.48 0.84 7.78
C ILE A 49 -5.57 2.24 8.38
N ARG A 50 -4.48 2.69 9.01
CA ARG A 50 -4.35 4.01 9.65
C ARG A 50 -3.13 4.74 9.12
N GLU A 51 -3.12 6.06 9.15
CA GLU A 51 -1.88 6.83 9.01
C GLU A 51 -1.03 6.64 10.27
N LEU A 52 0.27 6.37 10.11
CA LEU A 52 1.18 6.13 11.23
C LEU A 52 1.37 7.42 12.04
N GLY A 53 1.27 7.34 13.37
CA GLY A 53 1.27 8.49 14.29
C GLY A 53 -0.13 9.08 14.52
N LYS A 54 -1.18 8.45 14.00
CA LYS A 54 -2.60 8.80 14.20
C LYS A 54 -3.41 7.59 14.67
N GLU A 55 -2.81 6.73 15.48
CA GLU A 55 -3.41 5.46 15.91
C GLU A 55 -4.65 5.65 16.79
N ASP A 56 -4.74 6.77 17.50
CA ASP A 56 -5.90 7.16 18.32
C ASP A 56 -7.09 7.71 17.50
N GLU A 57 -6.89 7.93 16.19
CA GLU A 57 -7.95 8.34 15.27
C GLU A 57 -8.69 7.13 14.67
N ALA A 58 -9.86 7.39 14.06
CA ALA A 58 -10.59 6.38 13.31
C ALA A 58 -9.75 5.84 12.13
N PRO A 59 -9.87 4.54 11.78
CA PRO A 59 -9.20 4.00 10.61
C PRO A 59 -9.59 4.73 9.32
N LEU A 60 -8.61 4.89 8.43
CA LEU A 60 -8.86 5.39 7.07
C LEU A 60 -9.69 4.37 6.27
N PHE A 61 -9.36 3.09 6.45
CA PHE A 61 -10.06 1.97 5.81
C PHE A 61 -10.23 0.83 6.81
N THR A 62 -11.35 0.12 6.66
CA THR A 62 -11.62 -1.14 7.36
C THR A 62 -12.10 -2.14 6.32
N GLU A 63 -11.42 -3.26 6.23
CA GLU A 63 -11.69 -4.34 5.28
C GLU A 63 -11.81 -5.68 5.99
N HIS A 64 -12.32 -6.66 5.27
CA HIS A 64 -12.27 -8.05 5.68
C HIS A 64 -11.51 -8.88 4.66
N THR A 65 -10.68 -9.79 5.15
CA THR A 65 -10.02 -10.77 4.31
C THR A 65 -11.04 -11.74 3.72
N SER A 66 -10.81 -12.15 2.47
CA SER A 66 -11.65 -13.11 1.77
C SER A 66 -11.64 -14.48 2.43
N ALA A 67 -12.81 -15.12 2.42
CA ALA A 67 -12.90 -16.56 2.49
C ALA A 67 -12.67 -17.16 1.09
N GLY A 68 -12.30 -18.43 1.03
CA GLY A 68 -11.98 -19.13 -0.21
C GLY A 68 -11.99 -20.64 -0.02
N LYS A 69 -11.85 -21.37 -1.12
CA LYS A 69 -11.74 -22.84 -1.13
C LYS A 69 -10.29 -23.32 -1.18
N THR A 70 -9.37 -22.43 -1.53
CA THR A 70 -7.93 -22.71 -1.62
C THR A 70 -7.15 -21.76 -0.72
N LEU A 71 -5.94 -22.15 -0.31
CA LEU A 71 -5.04 -21.27 0.47
C LEU A 71 -4.69 -19.97 -0.27
N ASP A 72 -4.80 -19.94 -1.60
CA ASP A 72 -4.54 -18.74 -2.41
C ASP A 72 -5.72 -17.79 -2.49
N GLU A 73 -6.94 -18.30 -2.35
CA GLU A 73 -8.15 -17.48 -2.30
C GLU A 73 -8.40 -16.88 -0.92
N ILE A 74 -7.94 -17.55 0.14
CA ILE A 74 -8.14 -17.12 1.53
C ILE A 74 -7.13 -16.03 1.90
N GLY A 75 -7.58 -15.00 2.62
CA GLY A 75 -6.69 -13.97 3.15
C GLY A 75 -6.45 -12.77 2.24
N ASN A 76 -7.14 -12.66 1.11
CA ASN A 76 -7.01 -11.52 0.22
C ASN A 76 -7.85 -10.33 0.69
N PHE A 77 -7.35 -9.12 0.53
CA PHE A 77 -8.09 -7.88 0.84
C PHE A 77 -7.63 -6.75 -0.10
N ASP A 78 -8.41 -5.66 -0.17
CA ASP A 78 -8.00 -4.45 -0.90
C ASP A 78 -7.14 -3.56 0.02
N PRO A 79 -5.84 -3.34 -0.30
CA PRO A 79 -5.00 -2.43 0.47
C PRO A 79 -5.31 -0.95 0.25
N HIS A 80 -6.25 -0.58 -0.64
CA HIS A 80 -6.63 0.81 -0.95
C HIS A 80 -5.46 1.67 -1.41
N LEU A 81 -4.47 1.08 -2.08
CA LEU A 81 -3.22 1.75 -2.43
C LEU A 81 -3.46 3.04 -3.21
N ARG A 82 -4.41 3.08 -4.14
CA ARG A 82 -4.72 4.29 -4.93
C ARG A 82 -5.16 5.49 -4.11
N HIS A 83 -5.67 5.27 -2.90
CA HIS A 83 -6.08 6.34 -1.99
C HIS A 83 -4.96 6.80 -1.04
N MET A 84 -3.78 6.17 -1.12
CA MET A 84 -2.64 6.46 -0.26
C MET A 84 -1.69 7.48 -0.87
N GLN A 85 -1.19 8.37 -0.01
CA GLN A 85 -0.18 9.34 -0.38
C GLN A 85 1.22 8.71 -0.32
N ARG A 86 2.01 8.87 -1.38
CA ARG A 86 3.34 8.26 -1.53
C ARG A 86 4.32 8.55 -0.38
N GLN A 87 4.25 9.75 0.20
CA GLN A 87 5.20 10.20 1.23
C GLN A 87 4.78 9.83 2.65
N LYS A 88 3.54 9.36 2.84
CA LYS A 88 3.00 8.99 4.15
C LYS A 88 3.31 7.53 4.49
N ARG A 89 3.34 7.25 5.78
CA ARG A 89 3.42 5.89 6.33
C ARG A 89 2.07 5.49 6.87
N TYR A 90 1.72 4.22 6.66
CA TYR A 90 0.44 3.65 7.05
C TYR A 90 0.67 2.41 7.91
N LEU A 91 -0.03 2.32 9.03
CA LEU A 91 -0.10 1.12 9.85
C LEU A 91 -1.26 0.26 9.35
N LEU A 92 -0.95 -0.96 8.95
CA LEU A 92 -1.93 -2.00 8.67
C LEU A 92 -1.97 -2.97 9.85
N GLU A 93 -3.16 -3.18 10.40
CA GLU A 93 -3.41 -4.11 11.49
C GLU A 93 -4.44 -5.16 11.06
N VAL A 94 -4.10 -6.44 11.19
CA VAL A 94 -4.98 -7.59 10.92
C VAL A 94 -5.28 -8.31 12.22
N ARG A 95 -6.56 -8.53 12.51
CA ARG A 95 -7.00 -9.20 13.75
C ARG A 95 -8.24 -10.07 13.54
N GLY A 96 -8.37 -11.09 14.38
CA GLY A 96 -9.48 -12.03 14.34
C GLY A 96 -9.48 -12.88 13.07
N GLY A 97 -10.65 -13.40 12.71
CA GLY A 97 -10.81 -14.35 11.61
C GLY A 97 -10.43 -15.78 12.00
N MET A 98 -10.46 -16.67 11.01
CA MET A 98 -10.10 -18.08 11.14
C MET A 98 -8.86 -18.37 10.31
N ASN A 99 -7.86 -19.02 10.90
CA ASN A 99 -6.67 -19.51 10.21
C ASN A 99 -6.94 -20.91 9.68
N TYR A 100 -6.85 -21.06 8.35
CA TYR A 100 -7.07 -22.31 7.63
C TYR A 100 -5.78 -23.09 7.36
N ASP A 101 -4.64 -22.60 7.87
CA ASP A 101 -3.33 -23.26 7.82
C ASP A 101 -2.60 -22.90 9.13
N SER A 102 -3.12 -23.45 10.23
CA SER A 102 -2.73 -23.06 11.58
C SER A 102 -1.41 -23.66 12.05
N ASP A 103 -1.05 -24.83 11.54
CA ASP A 103 0.22 -25.50 11.77
C ASP A 103 1.28 -25.22 10.68
N ARG A 104 0.89 -24.52 9.61
CA ARG A 104 1.77 -24.05 8.52
C ARG A 104 2.38 -25.18 7.69
N ASP A 105 1.62 -26.26 7.49
CA ASP A 105 2.04 -27.39 6.66
C ASP A 105 1.76 -27.16 5.17
N GLY A 106 0.98 -26.12 4.83
CA GLY A 106 0.63 -25.77 3.46
C GLY A 106 -0.59 -26.53 2.92
N GLU A 107 -1.33 -27.23 3.78
CA GLU A 107 -2.63 -27.84 3.51
C GLU A 107 -3.74 -27.02 4.20
N ILE A 108 -5.00 -27.28 3.81
CA ILE A 108 -6.14 -26.62 4.44
C ILE A 108 -6.59 -27.45 5.64
N ASP A 109 -6.62 -26.82 6.81
CA ASP A 109 -7.18 -27.38 8.03
C ASP A 109 -8.67 -27.72 7.84
N GLU A 110 -9.06 -28.98 8.10
CA GLU A 110 -10.47 -29.38 8.12
C GLU A 110 -11.27 -28.61 9.18
N THR A 111 -10.61 -28.31 10.30
CA THR A 111 -11.15 -27.50 11.40
C THR A 111 -10.27 -26.28 11.61
N PRO A 112 -10.63 -25.13 11.01
CA PRO A 112 -9.86 -23.89 11.12
C PRO A 112 -9.76 -23.42 12.58
N ALA A 113 -8.61 -22.86 12.95
CA ALA A 113 -8.38 -22.31 14.28
C ALA A 113 -8.67 -20.80 14.33
N PRO A 114 -9.29 -20.26 15.39
CA PRO A 114 -9.42 -18.82 15.54
C PRO A 114 -8.05 -18.13 15.58
N ASN A 115 -7.88 -17.05 14.83
CA ASN A 115 -6.66 -16.25 14.92
C ASN A 115 -6.70 -15.36 16.17
N THR A 116 -5.81 -15.63 17.11
CA THR A 116 -5.66 -14.88 18.36
C THR A 116 -4.54 -13.83 18.30
N THR A 117 -3.77 -13.81 17.22
CA THR A 117 -2.65 -12.88 17.04
C THR A 117 -3.11 -11.63 16.30
N VAL A 118 -2.63 -10.48 16.76
CA VAL A 118 -2.76 -9.22 16.03
C VAL A 118 -1.48 -8.98 15.23
N TYR A 119 -1.62 -8.98 13.90
CA TYR A 119 -0.53 -8.72 12.99
C TYR A 119 -0.48 -7.26 12.63
N ARG A 120 0.72 -6.68 12.63
CA ARG A 120 0.95 -5.28 12.28
C ARG A 120 2.09 -5.17 11.29
N THR A 121 1.94 -4.28 10.32
CA THR A 121 3.00 -3.93 9.37
C THR A 121 2.84 -2.48 8.94
N VAL A 122 3.92 -1.88 8.41
CA VAL A 122 3.93 -0.49 7.96
C VAL A 122 4.16 -0.43 6.45
N TYR A 123 3.35 0.35 5.75
CA TYR A 123 3.54 0.65 4.32
C TYR A 123 3.97 2.10 4.16
N GLN A 124 4.83 2.38 3.18
CA GLN A 124 5.13 3.75 2.77
C GLN A 124 4.72 3.92 1.30
N GLY A 125 3.68 4.71 1.06
CA GLY A 125 3.06 4.80 -0.26
C GLY A 125 2.68 3.42 -0.81
N TYR A 126 3.16 3.10 -2.01
CA TYR A 126 2.88 1.84 -2.71
C TYR A 126 3.90 0.72 -2.44
N ARG A 127 4.87 0.95 -1.56
CA ARG A 127 5.92 -0.03 -1.27
C ARG A 127 5.71 -0.62 0.13
N PRO A 128 5.37 -1.92 0.26
CA PRO A 128 5.49 -2.60 1.54
C PRO A 128 6.92 -2.44 2.07
N LYS A 129 7.07 -1.82 3.23
CA LYS A 129 8.27 -1.97 4.06
C LYS A 129 7.87 -2.85 5.22
N ILE A 130 7.89 -4.16 4.99
CA ILE A 130 7.47 -5.13 5.99
C ILE A 130 8.34 -4.95 7.23
N ALA A 131 7.71 -4.52 8.33
CA ALA A 131 8.30 -4.47 9.65
C ALA A 131 7.43 -5.36 10.54
N TRP A 132 7.98 -6.50 10.96
CA TRP A 132 7.25 -7.54 11.67
C TRP A 132 7.37 -7.34 13.18
N TRP A 133 6.24 -7.10 13.84
CA TRP A 133 6.16 -7.04 15.31
C TRP A 133 4.84 -7.72 15.72
N GLY A 134 4.85 -9.05 15.83
CA GLY A 134 3.71 -9.79 16.35
C GLY A 134 3.68 -9.67 17.88
N THR A 135 2.57 -9.18 18.45
CA THR A 135 2.30 -9.28 19.88
C THR A 135 1.32 -10.41 20.11
N GLY A 136 1.82 -11.65 20.09
CA GLY A 136 1.05 -12.86 20.39
C GLY A 136 1.89 -13.78 21.28
N SER A 137 1.27 -14.39 22.30
CA SER A 137 1.94 -15.33 23.22
C SER A 137 2.15 -16.73 22.63
N GLY A 138 1.94 -16.91 21.34
CA GLY A 138 2.18 -18.16 20.61
C GLY A 138 3.60 -18.18 20.05
N ARG A 139 4.35 -19.23 20.39
CA ARG A 139 5.68 -19.57 19.87
C ARG A 139 5.72 -19.36 18.34
N ASP A 140 6.56 -18.44 17.86
CA ASP A 140 7.42 -18.59 16.67
C ASP A 140 7.85 -17.23 16.11
N ASN A 141 8.96 -16.73 16.66
CA ASN A 141 9.78 -15.68 16.06
C ASN A 141 10.79 -16.30 15.06
N ARG A 142 10.35 -17.12 14.10
CA ARG A 142 11.23 -17.50 12.98
C ARG A 142 11.02 -16.54 11.82
N ALA A 143 12.04 -15.72 11.58
CA ALA A 143 12.19 -14.97 10.34
C ALA A 143 12.21 -15.95 9.15
N PRO A 144 11.64 -15.59 7.99
CA PRO A 144 11.74 -16.40 6.79
C PRO A 144 13.21 -16.56 6.40
N SER A 145 13.65 -17.80 6.18
CA SER A 145 14.97 -18.04 5.58
C SER A 145 14.96 -17.53 4.14
N GLU A 146 15.86 -16.61 3.83
CA GLU A 146 16.17 -16.25 2.45
C GLU A 146 16.61 -17.54 1.72
N LYS A 147 15.87 -17.91 0.67
CA LYS A 147 16.30 -18.84 -0.38
C LYS A 147 16.34 -18.10 -1.69
#